data_AF-A0A8S9XK31-F1
#
_entry.id   AF-A0A8S9XK31-F1
#
_cell.length_a   1.000
_cell.length_b   1.000
_cell.length_c   1.000
_cell.angle_alpha   90.00
_cell.angle_beta   90.00
_cell.angle_gamma   90.00
#
_symmetry.space_group_name_H-M   'P 1'
#
loop_
_entity.id
_entity.type
_entity.pdbx_description
1 polymer ?
#
loop_
_entity_poly.entity_id
_entity_poly.type
_entity_poly.pdbx_seq_one_letter_code
_entity_poly.pdbx_strand_id
1 'polypeptide(L)'
;MEAQCVVLLFYARSCPFSCLAAPHFNALPRAFPAIKMAAVNAMTYQSFNTQYGIAGVPTVILFHNGRAVAKFNDSEYTLKHFARFIQRFTGIKPAEKMFVSSEDFGGPVPSRLVRETDYVLALAWLVILAACALAVSQSNGWRTLVEAVQNTWREAQAHHEHTE
;
A
#
# COMPACT_ATOMS: atom_id res chain seq x y z
N MET A 1 -9.37 15.33 -33.87
CA MET A 1 -9.04 14.86 -32.50
C MET A 1 -8.50 13.46 -32.62
N GLU A 2 -7.19 13.28 -32.48
CA GLU A 2 -6.61 11.94 -32.40
C GLU A 2 -7.18 11.23 -31.18
N ALA A 3 -7.66 10.00 -31.36
CA ALA A 3 -8.18 9.24 -30.25
C ALA A 3 -7.02 8.86 -29.31
N GLN A 4 -7.10 9.27 -28.04
CA GLN A 4 -6.01 9.08 -27.08
C GLN A 4 -6.22 7.74 -26.36
N CYS A 5 -5.31 6.79 -26.60
CA CYS A 5 -5.20 5.55 -25.83
C CYS A 5 -4.34 5.79 -24.59
N VAL A 6 -4.85 5.38 -23.42
CA VAL A 6 -4.13 5.46 -22.15
C VAL A 6 -4.23 4.12 -21.44
N VAL A 7 -3.14 3.57 -20.95
CA VAL A 7 -3.17 2.39 -20.08
C VAL A 7 -2.87 2.83 -18.65
N LEU A 8 -3.76 2.45 -17.74
CA LEU A 8 -3.69 2.80 -16.33
C LEU A 8 -3.41 1.55 -15.49
N LEU A 9 -2.36 1.59 -14.67
CA LEU A 9 -2.09 0.57 -13.64
C LEU A 9 -2.57 1.08 -12.28
N PHE A 10 -3.53 0.37 -11.69
CA PHE A 10 -3.87 0.51 -10.28
C PHE A 10 -2.94 -0.39 -9.47
N TYR A 11 -2.16 0.21 -8.58
CA TYR A 11 -1.15 -0.49 -7.78
C TYR A 11 -1.21 -0.08 -6.30
N ALA A 12 -0.56 -0.85 -5.43
CA ALA A 12 -0.27 -0.43 -4.06
C ALA A 12 1.21 -0.64 -3.73
N ARG A 13 1.80 0.31 -3.00
CA ARG A 13 3.23 0.27 -2.63
C ARG A 13 3.57 -0.83 -1.61
N SER A 14 2.58 -1.27 -0.84
CA SER A 14 2.66 -2.31 0.18
C SER A 14 2.20 -3.69 -0.32
N CYS A 15 2.02 -3.86 -1.63
CA CYS A 15 1.56 -5.12 -2.23
C CYS A 15 2.71 -5.81 -3.02
N PRO A 16 3.14 -7.02 -2.63
CA PRO A 16 4.19 -7.75 -3.35
C PRO A 16 3.85 -8.00 -4.83
N PHE A 17 2.59 -8.33 -5.14
CA PHE A 17 2.16 -8.56 -6.52
C PHE A 17 2.27 -7.30 -7.39
N SER A 18 1.98 -6.12 -6.82
CA SER A 18 2.15 -4.83 -7.50
C SER A 18 3.62 -4.55 -7.78
N CYS A 19 4.50 -4.80 -6.80
CA CYS A 19 5.95 -4.63 -6.96
C CYS A 19 6.54 -5.56 -8.02
N LEU A 20 6.06 -6.82 -8.09
CA LEU A 20 6.48 -7.78 -9.12
C LEU A 20 6.04 -7.36 -10.53
N ALA A 21 4.84 -6.78 -10.66
CA ALA A 21 4.32 -6.27 -11.94
C ALA A 21 4.98 -4.95 -12.39
N ALA A 22 5.49 -4.15 -11.44
CA ALA A 22 6.02 -2.81 -11.68
C ALA A 22 7.10 -2.74 -12.79
N PRO A 23 8.19 -3.52 -12.78
CA PRO A 23 9.22 -3.42 -13.82
C PRO A 23 8.70 -3.79 -15.21
N HIS A 24 7.75 -4.73 -15.29
CA HIS A 24 7.09 -5.08 -16.55
C HIS A 24 6.20 -3.95 -17.08
N PHE A 25 5.48 -3.26 -16.18
CA PHE A 25 4.66 -2.11 -16.55
C PHE A 25 5.52 -0.90 -16.92
N ASN A 26 6.58 -0.62 -16.17
CA ASN A 26 7.50 0.48 -16.41
C ASN A 26 8.23 0.37 -17.76
N ALA A 27 8.40 -0.84 -18.30
CA ALA A 27 8.99 -1.08 -19.62
C ALA A 27 8.00 -0.84 -20.79
N LEU A 28 6.68 -0.81 -20.55
CA LEU A 28 5.66 -0.67 -21.60
C LEU A 28 5.74 0.63 -22.43
N PRO A 29 6.02 1.81 -21.86
CA PRO A 29 6.14 3.05 -22.64
C PRO A 29 7.18 2.94 -23.77
N ARG A 30 8.26 2.18 -23.55
CA ARG A 30 9.28 1.93 -24.59
C ARG A 30 8.76 1.02 -25.70
N ALA A 31 7.95 0.04 -25.34
CA ALA A 31 7.34 -0.89 -26.30
C ALA A 31 6.22 -0.22 -27.12
N PHE A 32 5.50 0.75 -26.52
CA PHE A 32 4.38 1.45 -27.15
C PHE A 32 4.48 2.98 -26.98
N PRO A 33 5.39 3.67 -27.69
CA PRO A 33 5.59 5.12 -27.55
C PRO A 33 4.34 5.96 -27.89
N ALA A 34 3.45 5.41 -28.73
CA ALA A 34 2.20 6.06 -29.13
C ALA A 34 1.10 6.02 -28.06
N ILE A 35 1.26 5.19 -27.01
CA ILE A 35 0.25 4.98 -25.97
C ILE A 35 0.77 5.55 -24.65
N LYS A 36 -0.02 6.41 -24.01
CA LYS A 36 0.34 6.96 -22.70
C LYS A 36 0.12 5.92 -21.62
N MET A 37 1.11 5.76 -20.74
CA MET A 37 1.01 4.86 -19.59
C MET A 37 0.99 5.69 -18.31
N ALA A 38 0.13 5.35 -17.38
CA ALA A 38 0.05 6.00 -16.08
C ALA A 38 -0.21 4.96 -14.98
N ALA A 39 0.12 5.31 -13.75
CA ALA A 39 -0.12 4.47 -12.59
C ALA A 39 -0.76 5.26 -11.46
N VAL A 40 -1.73 4.65 -10.77
CA VAL A 40 -2.51 5.25 -9.69
C VAL A 40 -2.38 4.37 -8.46
N ASN A 41 -2.05 4.99 -7.33
CA ASN A 41 -2.04 4.29 -6.05
C ASN A 41 -3.48 4.06 -5.58
N ALA A 42 -3.92 2.81 -5.61
CA ALA A 42 -5.27 2.40 -5.21
C ALA A 42 -5.55 2.65 -3.72
N MET A 43 -4.52 2.66 -2.87
CA MET A 43 -4.71 2.92 -1.43
C MET A 43 -4.97 4.40 -1.16
N THR A 44 -4.36 5.30 -1.94
CA THR A 44 -4.50 6.74 -1.80
C THR A 44 -5.77 7.27 -2.48
N TYR A 45 -6.08 6.79 -3.69
CA TYR A 45 -7.20 7.31 -4.49
C TYR A 45 -8.36 6.32 -4.57
N GLN A 46 -9.01 6.09 -3.44
CA GLN A 46 -10.07 5.09 -3.31
C GLN A 46 -11.32 5.36 -4.16
N SER A 47 -11.61 6.63 -4.47
CA SER A 47 -12.75 7.00 -5.34
C SER A 47 -12.65 6.38 -6.73
N PHE A 48 -11.43 6.34 -7.31
CA PHE A 48 -11.21 5.68 -8.59
C PHE A 48 -11.39 4.16 -8.50
N ASN A 49 -11.12 3.55 -7.34
CA ASN A 49 -11.34 2.11 -7.16
C ASN A 49 -12.82 1.77 -7.29
N THR A 50 -13.69 2.52 -6.62
CA THR A 50 -15.13 2.33 -6.71
C THR A 50 -15.63 2.63 -8.13
N GLN A 51 -15.17 3.73 -8.74
CA GLN A 51 -15.58 4.13 -10.08
C GLN A 51 -15.25 3.08 -11.15
N TYR A 52 -14.09 2.43 -11.06
CA TYR A 52 -13.62 1.48 -12.07
C TYR A 52 -13.67 0.01 -11.63
N GLY A 53 -14.34 -0.30 -10.51
CA GLY A 53 -14.49 -1.68 -10.02
C GLY A 53 -13.15 -2.35 -9.70
N ILE A 54 -12.24 -1.63 -9.05
CA ILE A 54 -10.94 -2.12 -8.62
C ILE A 54 -11.10 -2.81 -7.27
N ALA A 55 -11.37 -4.12 -7.30
CA ALA A 55 -11.45 -4.96 -6.10
C ALA A 55 -10.08 -5.40 -5.56
N GLY A 56 -9.02 -5.28 -6.36
CA GLY A 56 -7.67 -5.72 -5.99
C GLY A 56 -6.59 -5.18 -6.92
N VAL A 57 -5.35 -5.28 -6.47
CA VAL A 57 -4.16 -4.79 -7.18
C VAL A 57 -3.13 -5.92 -7.35
N PRO A 58 -2.29 -5.89 -8.40
CA PRO A 58 -2.30 -4.92 -9.50
C PRO A 58 -3.50 -5.11 -10.45
N THR A 59 -4.07 -4.02 -10.96
CA THR A 59 -5.11 -4.06 -12.01
C THR A 59 -4.70 -3.12 -13.15
N VAL A 60 -4.65 -3.63 -14.38
CA VAL A 60 -4.37 -2.81 -15.58
C VAL A 60 -5.66 -2.59 -16.37
N ILE A 61 -5.94 -1.35 -16.75
CA ILE A 61 -7.11 -0.98 -17.56
C ILE A 61 -6.64 -0.15 -18.75
N LEU A 62 -7.14 -0.50 -19.94
CA LEU A 62 -7.00 0.31 -21.15
C LEU A 62 -8.17 1.28 -21.25
N PHE A 63 -7.85 2.53 -21.50
CA PHE A 63 -8.77 3.62 -21.77
C PHE A 63 -8.61 4.09 -23.21
N HIS A 64 -9.75 4.44 -23.82
CA HIS A 64 -9.81 5.04 -25.13
C HIS A 64 -10.78 6.21 -25.07
N ASN A 65 -10.32 7.42 -25.42
CA ASN A 65 -11.14 8.65 -25.36
C ASN A 65 -11.83 8.86 -24.00
N GLY A 66 -11.08 8.61 -22.91
CA GLY A 66 -11.56 8.80 -21.54
C GLY A 66 -12.51 7.71 -21.02
N ARG A 67 -12.82 6.67 -21.81
CA ARG A 67 -13.66 5.54 -21.38
C ARG A 67 -12.81 4.30 -21.17
N ALA A 68 -13.06 3.58 -20.07
CA ALA A 68 -12.46 2.27 -19.84
C ALA A 68 -13.01 1.27 -20.87
N VAL A 69 -12.13 0.70 -21.70
CA VAL A 69 -12.53 -0.22 -22.78
C VAL A 69 -12.23 -1.68 -22.44
N ALA A 70 -11.18 -1.94 -21.67
CA ALA A 70 -10.78 -3.30 -21.34
C ALA A 70 -9.99 -3.34 -20.03
N LYS A 71 -10.20 -4.41 -19.25
CA LYS A 71 -9.43 -4.73 -18.05
C LYS A 71 -8.57 -5.95 -18.32
N PHE A 72 -7.31 -5.90 -17.91
CA PHE A 72 -6.38 -7.01 -18.01
C PHE A 72 -6.83 -8.16 -17.09
N ASN A 73 -6.83 -9.39 -17.62
CA ASN A 73 -7.40 -10.56 -16.97
C ASN A 73 -6.51 -11.82 -17.03
N ASP A 74 -5.27 -11.70 -17.50
CA ASP A 74 -4.31 -12.82 -17.46
C ASP A 74 -3.73 -12.98 -16.04
N SER A 75 -3.33 -14.20 -15.70
CA SER A 75 -2.75 -14.54 -14.40
C SER A 75 -1.33 -14.00 -14.20
N GLU A 76 -0.59 -13.76 -15.29
CA GLU A 76 0.81 -13.36 -15.26
C GLU A 76 0.99 -11.89 -15.67
N TYR A 77 1.58 -11.10 -14.77
CA TYR A 77 1.85 -9.68 -14.96
C TYR A 77 3.23 -9.45 -15.60
N THR A 78 3.46 -10.05 -16.77
CA THR A 78 4.73 -9.91 -17.51
C THR A 78 4.59 -8.98 -18.71
N LEU A 79 5.73 -8.40 -19.13
CA LEU A 79 5.80 -7.46 -20.25
C LEU A 79 5.15 -8.02 -21.53
N LYS A 80 5.37 -9.32 -21.79
CA LYS A 80 4.79 -10.02 -22.95
C LYS A 80 3.25 -10.10 -22.88
N HIS A 81 2.68 -10.42 -21.72
CA HIS A 81 1.23 -10.51 -21.55
C HIS A 81 0.58 -9.14 -21.64
N PHE A 82 1.17 -8.12 -21.01
CA PHE A 82 0.70 -6.75 -21.15
C PHE A 82 0.73 -6.26 -22.60
N ALA A 83 1.82 -6.53 -23.32
CA ALA A 83 1.94 -6.13 -24.71
C ALA A 83 0.92 -6.85 -25.60
N ARG A 84 0.69 -8.15 -25.37
CA ARG A 84 -0.36 -8.92 -26.07
C ARG A 84 -1.74 -8.31 -25.80
N PHE A 85 -2.03 -7.96 -24.56
CA PHE A 85 -3.29 -7.30 -24.18
C PHE A 85 -3.46 -5.97 -24.93
N ILE A 86 -2.45 -5.09 -24.91
CA ILE A 86 -2.49 -3.80 -25.61
C ILE A 86 -2.67 -4.02 -27.11
N GLN A 87 -1.88 -4.90 -27.72
CA GLN A 87 -1.96 -5.21 -29.14
C GLN A 87 -3.33 -5.75 -29.54
N ARG A 88 -3.96 -6.60 -28.70
CA ARG A 88 -5.29 -7.16 -28.96
C ARG A 88 -6.37 -6.09 -29.08
N PHE A 89 -6.32 -5.05 -28.24
CA PHE A 89 -7.35 -4.01 -28.21
C PHE A 89 -7.02 -2.79 -29.08
N THR A 90 -5.75 -2.49 -29.30
CA THR A 90 -5.32 -1.30 -30.07
C THR A 90 -4.87 -1.63 -31.49
N GLY A 91 -4.55 -2.90 -31.78
CA GLY A 91 -3.93 -3.31 -33.05
C GLY A 91 -2.48 -2.87 -33.23
N ILE A 92 -1.93 -2.07 -32.31
CA ILE A 92 -0.57 -1.54 -32.39
C ILE A 92 0.41 -2.66 -32.06
N LYS A 93 1.39 -2.88 -32.94
CA LYS A 93 2.47 -3.84 -32.67
C LYS A 93 3.50 -3.21 -31.74
N PRO A 94 4.03 -3.97 -30.77
CA PRO A 94 5.11 -3.48 -29.93
C PRO A 94 6.41 -3.30 -30.74
N ALA A 95 7.26 -2.37 -30.31
CA ALA A 95 8.61 -2.23 -30.84
C ALA A 95 9.43 -3.53 -30.59
N GLU A 96 10.31 -3.90 -31.53
CA GLU A 96 11.09 -5.16 -31.48
C GLU A 96 11.94 -5.34 -30.22
N LYS A 97 12.37 -4.25 -29.57
CA LYS A 97 13.17 -4.28 -28.34
C LYS A 97 12.30 -4.38 -27.08
N MET A 98 11.55 -5.46 -26.94
CA MET A 98 10.70 -5.72 -25.77
C MET A 98 11.45 -6.57 -24.74
N PHE A 99 12.16 -5.93 -23.82
CA PHE A 99 12.73 -6.59 -22.64
C PHE A 99 12.62 -5.68 -21.41
N VAL A 100 12.67 -6.29 -20.23
CA VAL A 100 12.83 -5.56 -18.96
C VAL A 100 14.31 -5.31 -18.76
N SER A 101 14.65 -4.06 -18.49
CA SER A 101 16.01 -3.57 -18.22
C SER A 101 16.14 -3.18 -16.75
N SER A 102 17.37 -2.94 -16.29
CA SER A 102 17.65 -2.47 -14.93
C SER A 102 16.98 -1.14 -14.60
N GLU A 103 16.84 -0.24 -15.58
CA GLU A 103 16.20 1.08 -15.42
C GLU A 103 14.73 0.95 -15.03
N ASP A 104 14.04 -0.09 -15.50
CA ASP A 104 12.61 -0.28 -15.25
C ASP A 104 12.31 -0.64 -13.78
N PHE A 105 13.30 -1.11 -13.03
CA PHE A 105 13.17 -1.36 -11.59
C PHE A 105 13.15 -0.07 -10.76
N GLY A 106 13.73 1.01 -11.27
CA GLY A 106 13.73 2.34 -10.64
C GLY A 106 12.60 3.25 -11.12
N GLY A 107 11.75 2.76 -12.02
CA GLY A 107 10.67 3.53 -12.65
C GLY A 107 9.62 4.08 -11.68
N PRO A 108 8.64 4.84 -12.20
CA PRO A 108 7.65 5.57 -11.39
C PRO A 108 6.80 4.65 -10.51
N VAL A 109 6.58 3.40 -10.93
CA VAL A 109 5.95 2.39 -10.09
C VAL A 109 7.04 1.64 -9.32
N PRO A 110 7.00 1.62 -7.97
CA PRO A 110 8.04 1.01 -7.17
C PRO A 110 8.03 -0.52 -7.30
N SER A 111 9.18 -1.08 -7.66
CA SER A 111 9.43 -2.53 -7.75
C SER A 111 9.75 -3.18 -6.39
N ARG A 112 9.81 -2.39 -5.32
CA ARG A 112 10.11 -2.84 -3.96
C ARG A 112 8.98 -2.48 -3.03
N LEU A 113 8.78 -3.33 -2.02
CA LEU A 113 7.78 -3.10 -0.99
C LEU A 113 8.16 -1.85 -0.20
N VAL A 114 7.36 -0.80 -0.31
CA VAL A 114 7.55 0.41 0.50
C VAL A 114 6.78 0.21 1.80
N ARG A 115 7.51 0.20 2.91
CA ARG A 115 6.93 0.14 4.25
C ARG A 115 6.55 1.56 4.65
N GLU A 116 5.27 1.89 4.54
CA GLU A 116 4.72 3.16 5.03
C GLU A 116 4.43 3.06 6.53
N THR A 117 4.71 4.13 7.28
CA THR A 117 4.38 4.21 8.70
C THR A 117 2.97 4.78 8.84
N ASP A 118 2.09 4.03 9.51
CA ASP A 118 0.73 4.50 9.79
C ASP A 118 0.72 5.36 11.06
N TYR A 119 0.74 6.68 10.87
CA TYR A 119 0.68 7.64 11.97
C TYR A 119 -0.66 7.65 12.70
N VAL A 120 -1.75 7.26 12.01
CA VAL A 120 -3.08 7.18 12.63
C VAL A 120 -3.11 6.06 13.66
N LEU A 121 -2.45 4.94 13.34
CA LEU A 121 -2.27 3.85 14.30
C LEU A 121 -1.50 4.30 15.54
N ALA A 122 -0.39 5.03 15.37
CA ALA A 122 0.38 5.55 16.49
C ALA A 122 -0.46 6.49 17.37
N LEU A 123 -1.22 7.40 16.75
CA LEU A 123 -2.15 8.28 17.47
C LEU A 123 -3.23 7.50 18.22
N ALA A 124 -3.79 6.44 17.61
CA ALA A 124 -4.79 5.59 18.25
C ALA A 124 -4.22 4.91 19.51
N TRP A 125 -3.00 4.39 19.44
CA TRP A 125 -2.32 3.83 20.62
C TRP A 125 -2.14 4.86 21.73
N LEU A 126 -1.74 6.09 21.40
CA LEU A 126 -1.60 7.17 22.38
C LEU A 126 -2.94 7.49 23.07
N VAL A 127 -4.02 7.57 22.29
CA VAL A 127 -5.38 7.83 22.81
C VAL A 127 -5.85 6.70 23.72
N ILE A 128 -5.64 5.44 23.30
CA ILE A 128 -6.01 4.26 24.10
C ILE A 128 -5.24 4.23 25.41
N LEU A 129 -3.92 4.45 25.38
CA LEU A 129 -3.08 4.46 26.58
C LEU A 129 -3.49 5.58 27.55
N ALA A 130 -3.80 6.78 27.03
CA ALA A 130 -4.29 7.87 27.85
C ALA A 130 -5.65 7.55 28.50
N ALA A 131 -6.59 7.01 27.73
CA ALA A 131 -7.91 6.60 28.24
C ALA A 131 -7.78 5.50 29.32
N CYS A 132 -6.94 4.49 29.08
CA CYS A 132 -6.64 3.45 30.05
C CYS A 132 -6.00 4.02 31.32
N ALA A 133 -5.03 4.93 31.20
CA ALA A 133 -4.40 5.56 32.36
C ALA A 133 -5.39 6.36 33.20
N LEU A 134 -6.29 7.12 32.56
CA LEU A 134 -7.34 7.86 33.25
C LEU A 134 -8.32 6.91 33.94
N ALA A 135 -8.77 5.85 33.26
CA ALA A 135 -9.68 4.85 33.83
C ALA A 135 -9.05 4.12 35.03
N VAL A 136 -7.77 3.74 34.93
CA VAL A 136 -7.02 3.13 36.04
C VAL A 136 -6.89 4.12 37.20
N SER A 137 -6.55 5.39 36.94
CA SER A 137 -6.39 6.40 37.99
C SER A 137 -7.69 6.70 38.77
N GLN A 138 -8.84 6.56 38.12
CA GLN A 138 -10.15 6.73 38.76
C GLN A 138 -10.68 5.45 39.41
N SER A 139 -10.08 4.28 39.11
CA SER A 139 -10.52 3.01 39.66
C SER A 139 -10.19 2.91 41.14
N ASN A 140 -11.18 2.49 41.94
CA ASN A 140 -10.99 2.23 43.37
C ASN A 140 -9.91 1.18 43.62
N GLY A 141 -9.77 0.18 42.73
CA GLY A 141 -8.74 -0.85 42.84
C GLY A 141 -7.31 -0.30 42.71
N TRP A 142 -7.12 0.78 41.94
CA TRP A 142 -5.81 1.44 41.84
C TRP A 142 -5.42 2.12 43.15
N ARG A 143 -6.38 2.77 43.82
CA ARG A 143 -6.16 3.36 45.15
C ARG A 143 -5.80 2.28 46.17
N THR A 144 -6.56 1.17 46.20
CA THR A 144 -6.29 0.05 47.11
C THR A 144 -4.93 -0.59 46.85
N LEU A 145 -4.50 -0.67 45.59
CA LEU A 145 -3.19 -1.24 45.22
C LEU A 145 -2.03 -0.31 45.62
N VAL A 146 -2.18 1.01 45.40
CA VAL A 146 -1.20 2.01 45.86
C VAL A 146 -1.08 1.99 47.38
N GLU A 147 -2.20 1.91 48.10
CA GLU A 147 -2.22 1.80 49.56
C GLU A 147 -1.56 0.50 50.05
N ALA A 148 -1.83 -0.64 49.39
CA ALA A 148 -1.20 -1.92 49.72
C ALA A 148 0.32 -1.87 49.55
N VAL A 149 0.82 -1.31 48.44
CA VAL A 149 2.26 -1.16 48.19
C VAL A 149 2.92 -0.25 49.23
N GLN A 150 2.27 0.86 49.59
CA GLN A 150 2.77 1.75 50.64
C GLN A 150 2.80 1.09 52.02
N ASN A 151 1.81 0.26 52.34
CA ASN A 151 1.79 -0.50 53.59
C ASN A 151 2.92 -1.53 53.62
N THR A 152 3.10 -2.32 52.56
CA THR A 152 4.18 -3.32 52.47
C THR A 152 5.57 -2.67 52.56
N TRP A 153 5.75 -1.48 51.96
CA TRP A 153 7.01 -0.74 52.09
C TRP A 153 7.29 -0.28 53.52
N ARG A 154 6.27 0.25 54.22
CA ARG A 154 6.40 0.66 55.63
C ARG A 154 6.70 -0.53 56.55
N GLU A 155 6.06 -1.67 56.33
CA GLU A 155 6.32 -2.91 57.07
C GLU A 155 7.75 -3.41 56.85
N ALA A 156 8.24 -3.41 55.61
CA ALA A 156 9.61 -3.79 55.29
C ALA A 156 10.66 -2.90 55.99
N GLN A 157 10.39 -1.59 56.09
CA GLN A 157 11.28 -0.66 56.75
C GLN A 157 11.30 -0.83 58.28
N ALA A 158 10.14 -1.12 58.90
CA ALA A 158 10.05 -1.43 60.33
C ALA A 158 10.81 -2.73 60.69
N HIS A 159 10.77 -3.75 59.84
CA HIS A 159 11.55 -4.97 60.06
C HIS A 159 13.07 -4.72 60.02
N HIS A 160 13.55 -3.84 59.13
CA HIS A 160 14.97 -3.49 59.07
C HIS A 160 15.47 -2.84 60.37
N GLU A 161 14.71 -1.93 60.98
CA GLU A 161 15.08 -1.27 62.23
C GLU A 161 15.12 -2.22 63.45
N HIS A 162 14.40 -3.34 63.41
CA HIS A 162 14.40 -4.35 64.48
C HIS A 162 15.50 -5.41 64.35
N THR A 163 16.25 -5.40 63.24
CA THR A 163 17.30 -6.41 62.97
C THR A 163 18.72 -5.85 63.12
N GLU A 164 18.85 -4.55 63.43
CA GLU A 164 20.09 -3.90 63.91
C GLU A 164 20.09 -3.81 65.45
#